data_AF-A0A8G1N1Q9-F1
#
_entry.id   AF-A0A8G1N1Q9-F1
#
_cell.length_a   1.000
_cell.length_b   1.000
_cell.length_c   1.000
_cell.angle_alpha   90.00
_cell.angle_beta   90.00
_cell.angle_gamma   90.00
#
_symmetry.space_group_name_H-M   'P 1'
#
loop_
_entity.id
_entity.type
_entity.pdbx_description
1 polymer ?
#
loop_
_entity_poly.entity_id
_entity_poly.type
_entity_poly.pdbx_seq_one_letter_code
_entity_poly.pdbx_strand_id
1 'polypeptide(L)'
;MFRSERSAGGARPTGGRRLRAAVPGSGARRSALAAARSALLGGRAAWTALLVAALAAFAPVAPAAAKDPCTGVTVVVDFGTLAAEPATGCAADPENGLDALVQAGFSVTEVVSIRGMVCRIDELPEIECGTAPPALNYWSYWRADADDAEWTYSAVGGGDARPEAGDVEGWALGDGSSPPALTPAEAAASSSAAEPEAAQERSFTWLIAVAALLVIAVLVVWRLRRDRRA
;
A
#
# COMPACT_ATOMS: atom_id res chain seq x y z
N MET A 1 -2.50 -52.74 9.95
CA MET A 1 -3.02 -53.17 11.27
C MET A 1 -2.80 -52.02 12.24
N PHE A 2 -3.83 -51.63 12.99
CA PHE A 2 -3.84 -50.70 14.14
C PHE A 2 -3.49 -49.22 13.87
N ARG A 3 -4.41 -48.24 13.98
CA ARG A 3 -5.40 -47.88 15.03
C ARG A 3 -4.75 -47.34 16.33
N SER A 4 -5.40 -46.30 16.84
CA SER A 4 -5.53 -45.83 18.23
C SER A 4 -4.74 -44.56 18.55
N GLU A 5 -5.43 -43.42 18.75
CA GLU A 5 -6.16 -43.03 19.99
C GLU A 5 -5.16 -42.73 21.11
N ARG A 6 -5.00 -41.47 21.52
CA ARG A 6 -5.86 -40.70 22.45
C ARG A 6 -5.94 -41.36 23.84
N SER A 7 -5.89 -40.50 24.87
CA SER A 7 -6.11 -40.74 26.31
C SER A 7 -4.91 -41.26 27.10
N ALA A 8 -4.73 -40.96 28.38
CA ALA A 8 -5.35 -40.05 29.35
C ALA A 8 -4.61 -40.30 30.68
N GLY A 9 -4.96 -39.52 31.71
CA GLY A 9 -4.77 -39.90 33.10
C GLY A 9 -3.87 -38.90 33.82
N GLY A 10 -4.20 -38.42 35.00
CA GLY A 10 -5.22 -38.70 36.01
C GLY A 10 -4.88 -37.72 37.16
N ALA A 11 -5.51 -37.66 38.32
CA ALA A 11 -6.68 -38.26 38.89
C ALA A 11 -7.07 -37.34 40.08
N ARG A 12 -8.32 -37.49 40.52
CA ARG A 12 -9.00 -36.84 41.66
C ARG A 12 -8.40 -37.26 43.04
N PRO A 13 -9.13 -37.12 44.17
CA PRO A 13 -9.72 -35.97 44.88
C PRO A 13 -9.32 -35.97 46.38
N THR A 14 -9.86 -35.08 47.22
CA THR A 14 -10.45 -35.39 48.55
C THR A 14 -10.88 -34.09 49.24
N GLY A 15 -12.17 -33.90 49.52
CA GLY A 15 -12.71 -34.00 50.89
C GLY A 15 -13.18 -32.60 51.33
N GLY A 16 -14.29 -32.37 52.01
CA GLY A 16 -15.35 -33.21 52.55
C GLY A 16 -16.21 -32.35 53.48
N ARG A 17 -17.48 -32.74 53.69
CA ARG A 17 -18.42 -32.33 54.77
C ARG A 17 -18.85 -30.84 54.79
N ARG A 18 -20.07 -30.42 55.18
CA ARG A 18 -21.32 -31.04 55.67
C ARG A 18 -22.40 -29.94 55.61
N LEU A 19 -23.50 -30.16 54.89
CA LEU A 19 -24.90 -30.30 55.38
C LEU A 19 -25.35 -29.40 56.56
N ARG A 20 -26.38 -28.57 56.29
CA ARG A 20 -27.69 -28.43 57.00
C ARG A 20 -28.54 -27.41 56.19
N ALA A 21 -29.68 -27.80 55.60
CA ALA A 21 -31.06 -27.82 56.15
C ALA A 21 -31.61 -26.39 56.42
N ALA A 22 -32.83 -25.94 56.11
CA ALA A 22 -34.05 -26.48 55.49
C ALA A 22 -34.99 -25.26 55.22
N VAL A 23 -35.71 -25.20 54.08
CA VAL A 23 -37.21 -25.25 53.96
C VAL A 23 -37.94 -23.87 54.02
N PRO A 24 -39.08 -23.71 53.30
CA PRO A 24 -39.42 -22.52 52.50
C PRO A 24 -40.56 -21.65 53.07
N GLY A 25 -40.75 -20.46 52.51
CA GLY A 25 -41.87 -19.57 52.85
C GLY A 25 -42.14 -18.54 51.75
N SER A 26 -43.13 -18.86 50.93
CA SER A 26 -43.82 -18.03 49.95
C SER A 26 -44.37 -16.72 50.51
N GLY A 27 -44.28 -15.64 49.73
CA GLY A 27 -44.92 -14.35 50.03
C GLY A 27 -44.34 -13.22 49.20
N ALA A 28 -44.35 -13.34 47.87
CA ALA A 28 -45.36 -12.63 47.09
C ALA A 28 -45.68 -11.22 47.65
N ARG A 29 -45.14 -10.23 46.94
CA ARG A 29 -45.72 -8.89 46.78
C ARG A 29 -45.62 -8.02 48.03
N ARG A 30 -44.58 -7.19 48.05
CA ARG A 30 -44.70 -5.75 48.35
C ARG A 30 -43.37 -5.04 48.06
N SER A 31 -43.45 -4.10 47.11
CA SER A 31 -42.60 -2.90 47.05
C SER A 31 -41.16 -3.14 46.59
N ALA A 32 -40.89 -3.25 45.28
CA ALA A 32 -40.63 -2.11 44.39
C ALA A 32 -39.55 -1.15 44.94
N LEU A 33 -38.54 -0.88 44.09
CA LEU A 33 -37.50 0.16 44.23
C LEU A 33 -36.17 -0.25 44.89
N ALA A 34 -35.44 -1.21 44.31
CA ALA A 34 -33.98 -1.25 44.51
C ALA A 34 -33.18 -1.95 43.38
N ALA A 35 -33.77 -2.20 42.21
CA ALA A 35 -33.08 -2.88 41.10
C ALA A 35 -33.03 -2.01 39.84
N ALA A 36 -32.85 -0.70 39.99
CA ALA A 36 -32.79 0.23 38.88
C ALA A 36 -31.55 1.14 38.92
N ARG A 37 -30.40 0.67 39.44
CA ARG A 37 -29.17 1.49 39.47
C ARG A 37 -27.88 0.83 39.01
N SER A 38 -27.91 -0.37 38.44
CA SER A 38 -26.66 -1.04 37.98
C SER A 38 -26.57 -1.28 36.48
N ALA A 39 -27.61 -0.99 35.69
CA ALA A 39 -27.63 -1.20 34.24
C ALA A 39 -27.32 0.07 33.42
N LEU A 40 -26.64 1.08 34.00
CA LEU A 40 -26.31 2.34 33.30
C LEU A 40 -24.80 2.59 33.16
N LEU A 41 -23.95 1.64 33.55
CA LEU A 41 -22.49 1.78 33.41
C LEU A 41 -21.91 0.97 32.24
N GLY A 42 -22.60 -0.07 31.75
CA GLY A 42 -22.18 -0.82 30.56
C GLY A 42 -22.40 -0.08 29.23
N GLY A 43 -23.33 0.88 29.21
CA GLY A 43 -23.69 1.64 28.01
C GLY A 43 -22.77 2.81 27.68
N ARG A 44 -21.74 3.12 28.49
CA ARG A 44 -20.79 4.21 28.17
C ARG A 44 -19.49 3.68 27.57
N ALA A 45 -19.01 2.53 28.03
CA ALA A 45 -17.76 1.92 27.55
C ALA A 45 -17.89 1.31 26.14
N ALA A 46 -19.05 0.74 25.80
CA ALA A 46 -19.30 0.18 24.47
C ALA A 46 -19.36 1.29 23.38
N TRP A 47 -19.85 2.48 23.74
CA TRP A 47 -19.95 3.61 22.82
C TRP A 47 -18.60 4.30 22.60
N THR A 48 -17.74 4.38 23.62
CA THR A 48 -16.38 4.90 23.45
C THR A 48 -15.52 4.00 22.56
N ALA A 49 -15.68 2.67 22.65
CA ALA A 49 -14.94 1.73 21.79
C ALA A 49 -15.37 1.81 20.31
N LEU A 50 -16.67 1.96 20.05
CA LEU A 50 -17.20 2.16 18.68
C LEU A 50 -16.79 3.52 18.09
N LEU A 51 -16.72 4.58 18.90
CA LEU A 51 -16.22 5.88 18.45
C LEU A 51 -14.73 5.84 18.10
N VAL A 52 -13.89 5.20 18.90
CA VAL A 52 -12.45 5.07 18.60
C VAL A 52 -12.20 4.21 17.35
N ALA A 53 -12.96 3.13 17.15
CA ALA A 53 -12.88 2.32 15.95
C ALA A 53 -13.37 3.07 14.69
N ALA A 54 -14.41 3.90 14.81
CA ALA A 54 -14.88 4.75 13.71
C ALA A 54 -13.89 5.88 13.37
N LEU A 55 -13.18 6.44 14.37
CA LEU A 55 -12.11 7.42 14.11
C LEU A 55 -10.87 6.80 13.44
N ALA A 56 -10.54 5.53 13.75
CA ALA A 56 -9.42 4.85 13.09
C ALA A 56 -9.69 4.54 11.60
N ALA A 57 -10.96 4.34 11.22
CA ALA A 57 -11.36 4.18 9.82
C ALA A 57 -11.34 5.50 9.02
N PHE A 58 -11.22 6.64 9.69
CA PHE A 58 -11.10 7.98 9.10
C PHE A 58 -9.71 8.58 9.28
N ALA A 59 -8.69 7.76 9.57
CA ALA A 59 -7.32 8.21 9.47
C ALA A 59 -7.07 8.65 8.02
N PRO A 60 -6.65 9.91 7.78
CA PRO A 60 -6.30 10.34 6.43
C PRO A 60 -5.14 9.44 5.97
N VAL A 61 -5.33 8.76 4.84
CA VAL A 61 -4.20 8.21 4.09
C VAL A 61 -3.33 9.40 3.76
N ALA A 62 -2.12 9.45 4.33
CA ALA A 62 -1.17 10.50 3.99
C ALA A 62 -1.00 10.47 2.46
N PRO A 63 -1.16 11.62 1.76
CA PRO A 63 -0.91 11.65 0.33
C PRO A 63 0.53 11.16 0.11
N ALA A 64 0.69 10.18 -0.78
CA ALA A 64 2.01 9.85 -1.28
C ALA A 64 2.61 11.15 -1.81
N ALA A 65 3.84 11.47 -1.41
CA ALA A 65 4.52 12.65 -1.93
C ALA A 65 4.52 12.56 -3.46
N ALA A 66 3.90 13.54 -4.11
CA ALA A 66 3.87 13.62 -5.56
C ALA A 66 5.32 13.79 -6.04
N LYS A 67 5.80 12.88 -6.88
CA LYS A 67 7.14 12.98 -7.48
C LYS A 67 7.06 13.98 -8.61
N ASP A 68 7.81 15.08 -8.60
CA ASP A 68 7.78 16.06 -9.71
C ASP A 68 7.77 15.39 -11.09
N PRO A 69 6.94 15.87 -12.03
CA PRO A 69 6.85 15.26 -13.34
C PRO A 69 8.19 15.32 -14.07
N CYS A 70 8.57 14.19 -14.68
CA CYS A 70 9.79 14.13 -15.48
C CYS A 70 9.61 14.94 -16.76
N THR A 71 10.39 16.00 -16.88
CA THR A 71 10.42 16.85 -18.08
C THR A 71 11.51 16.44 -19.08
N GLY A 72 12.39 15.51 -18.70
CA GLY A 72 13.45 14.97 -19.55
C GLY A 72 13.09 13.56 -20.03
N VAL A 73 14.02 12.61 -19.87
CA VAL A 73 13.84 11.22 -20.30
C VAL A 73 13.39 10.37 -19.11
N THR A 74 12.29 9.66 -19.27
CA THR A 74 11.83 8.68 -18.27
C THR A 74 12.58 7.37 -18.47
N VAL A 75 13.22 6.86 -17.41
CA VAL A 75 13.96 5.59 -17.48
C VAL A 75 13.20 4.54 -16.69
N VAL A 76 12.98 3.38 -17.31
CA VAL A 76 12.36 2.20 -16.72
C VAL A 76 13.38 1.06 -16.65
N VAL A 77 13.57 0.49 -15.47
CA VAL A 77 14.43 -0.67 -15.25
C VAL A 77 13.59 -1.83 -14.73
N ASP A 78 13.46 -2.86 -15.56
CA ASP A 78 12.80 -4.11 -15.23
C ASP A 78 13.86 -5.18 -14.90
N PHE A 79 13.93 -5.53 -13.62
CA PHE A 79 14.87 -6.54 -13.11
C PHE A 79 14.39 -7.98 -13.38
N GLY A 80 13.33 -8.16 -14.17
CA GLY A 80 12.72 -9.45 -14.47
C GLY A 80 12.31 -10.15 -13.18
N THR A 81 12.68 -11.41 -13.03
CA THR A 81 12.32 -12.19 -11.83
C THR A 81 13.03 -11.76 -10.54
N LEU A 82 13.99 -10.83 -10.60
CA LEU A 82 14.76 -10.37 -9.43
C LEU A 82 14.05 -9.27 -8.64
N ALA A 83 13.02 -8.63 -9.22
CA ALA A 83 12.15 -7.68 -8.53
C ALA A 83 10.68 -7.96 -8.88
N ALA A 84 9.76 -7.55 -8.01
CA ALA A 84 8.33 -7.72 -8.27
C ALA A 84 7.79 -6.71 -9.29
N GLU A 85 8.37 -5.51 -9.32
CA GLU A 85 7.91 -4.39 -10.14
C GLU A 85 9.13 -3.68 -10.76
N PRO A 86 8.99 -3.13 -11.98
CA PRO A 86 10.00 -2.25 -12.55
C PRO A 86 10.22 -1.00 -11.70
N ALA A 87 11.44 -0.50 -11.69
CA ALA A 87 11.79 0.79 -11.10
C ALA A 87 11.79 1.89 -12.16
N THR A 88 11.44 3.11 -11.77
CA THR A 88 11.46 4.28 -12.65
C THR A 88 12.26 5.43 -12.06
N GLY A 89 12.89 6.21 -12.95
CA GLY A 89 13.60 7.43 -12.60
C GLY A 89 13.53 8.45 -13.74
N CYS A 90 14.02 9.65 -13.48
CA CYS A 90 14.00 10.76 -14.43
C CYS A 90 15.41 11.28 -14.69
N ALA A 91 15.81 11.30 -15.96
CA ALA A 91 17.01 11.98 -16.42
C ALA A 91 16.63 13.34 -16.99
N ALA A 92 17.31 14.41 -16.56
CA ALA A 92 16.90 15.77 -16.94
C ALA A 92 17.32 16.12 -18.37
N ASP A 93 18.58 15.84 -18.72
CA ASP A 93 19.17 16.14 -20.03
C ASP A 93 20.33 15.16 -20.28
N PRO A 94 20.04 13.89 -20.60
CA PRO A 94 21.07 12.88 -20.79
C PRO A 94 21.73 12.95 -22.17
N GLU A 95 23.04 12.78 -22.22
CA GLU A 95 23.78 12.73 -23.50
C GLU A 95 23.48 11.45 -24.30
N ASN A 96 23.22 10.36 -23.58
CA ASN A 96 22.92 9.03 -24.13
C ASN A 96 22.19 8.17 -23.09
N GLY A 97 21.75 6.97 -23.47
CA GLY A 97 20.96 6.13 -22.58
C GLY A 97 21.69 5.55 -21.36
N LEU A 98 23.03 5.45 -21.39
CA LEU A 98 23.80 5.10 -20.17
C LEU A 98 23.85 6.28 -19.20
N ASP A 99 23.99 7.49 -19.72
CA ASP A 99 23.91 8.71 -18.92
C ASP A 99 22.49 8.90 -18.35
N ALA A 100 21.46 8.56 -19.13
CA ALA A 100 20.07 8.57 -18.66
C ALA A 100 19.85 7.65 -17.45
N LEU A 101 20.37 6.41 -17.47
CA LEU A 101 20.32 5.52 -16.30
C LEU A 101 20.91 6.16 -15.04
N VAL A 102 22.09 6.76 -15.17
CA VAL A 102 22.79 7.36 -14.03
C VAL A 102 22.06 8.60 -13.52
N GLN A 103 21.62 9.49 -14.41
CA GLN A 103 20.84 10.68 -14.04
C GLN A 103 19.50 10.30 -13.40
N ALA A 104 18.87 9.21 -13.87
CA ALA A 104 17.65 8.66 -13.31
C ALA A 104 17.82 8.03 -11.91
N GLY A 105 19.05 7.97 -11.39
CA GLY A 105 19.36 7.54 -10.03
C GLY A 105 19.79 6.07 -9.91
N PHE A 106 19.96 5.38 -11.02
CA PHE A 106 20.43 3.99 -11.02
C PHE A 106 21.95 3.92 -11.02
N SER A 107 22.50 2.96 -10.28
CA SER A 107 23.92 2.63 -10.35
C SER A 107 24.18 1.64 -11.49
N VAL A 108 25.21 1.88 -12.30
CA VAL A 108 25.52 1.06 -13.49
C VAL A 108 26.93 0.49 -13.36
N THR A 109 27.05 -0.82 -13.52
CA THR A 109 28.35 -1.48 -13.75
C THR A 109 28.39 -2.00 -15.18
N GLU A 110 29.39 -1.58 -15.96
CA GLU A 110 29.66 -2.12 -17.29
C GLU A 110 30.49 -3.41 -17.26
N VAL A 111 30.43 -4.19 -18.34
CA VAL A 111 31.32 -5.32 -18.58
C VAL A 111 32.74 -4.82 -18.82
N VAL A 112 33.72 -5.34 -18.08
CA VAL A 112 35.13 -4.92 -18.18
C VAL A 112 35.70 -5.16 -19.58
N SER A 113 35.36 -6.30 -20.20
CA SER A 113 35.85 -6.65 -21.53
C SER A 113 35.10 -5.96 -22.69
N ILE A 114 33.96 -5.32 -22.45
CA ILE A 114 33.09 -4.74 -23.48
C ILE A 114 32.54 -3.40 -23.00
N ARG A 115 33.15 -2.31 -23.48
CA ARG A 115 32.68 -0.94 -23.19
C ARG A 115 31.27 -0.73 -23.71
N GLY A 116 30.44 -0.05 -22.91
CA GLY A 116 29.05 0.28 -23.21
C GLY A 116 28.05 -0.85 -22.97
N MET A 117 28.50 -2.07 -22.64
CA MET A 117 27.61 -3.17 -22.28
C MET A 117 27.32 -3.14 -20.78
N VAL A 118 26.05 -2.99 -20.42
CA VAL A 118 25.62 -3.03 -19.02
C VAL A 118 25.72 -4.45 -18.48
N CYS A 119 26.44 -4.61 -17.38
CA CYS A 119 26.54 -5.85 -16.63
C CYS A 119 25.53 -5.87 -15.47
N ARG A 120 25.52 -4.81 -14.65
CA ARG A 120 24.60 -4.67 -13.52
C ARG A 120 23.95 -3.30 -13.48
N ILE A 121 22.70 -3.27 -13.05
CA ILE A 121 22.00 -2.07 -12.61
C ILE A 121 21.62 -2.31 -11.15
N ASP A 122 21.93 -1.37 -10.25
CA ASP A 122 21.66 -1.51 -8.81
C ASP A 122 22.14 -2.83 -8.22
N GLU A 123 23.38 -3.18 -8.58
CA GLU A 123 24.08 -4.41 -8.15
C GLU A 123 23.40 -5.71 -8.58
N LEU A 124 22.38 -5.65 -9.46
CA LEU A 124 21.66 -6.79 -9.99
C LEU A 124 21.93 -7.03 -11.49
N PRO A 125 22.00 -8.31 -11.93
CA PRO A 125 22.10 -9.51 -11.10
C PRO A 125 23.45 -9.55 -10.35
N GLU A 126 23.53 -10.27 -9.23
CA GLU A 126 24.77 -10.45 -8.46
C GLU A 126 25.76 -11.39 -9.21
N ILE A 127 26.39 -10.87 -10.26
CA ILE A 127 27.34 -11.57 -11.12
C ILE A 127 28.66 -10.81 -11.24
N GLU A 128 29.72 -11.54 -11.59
CA GLU A 128 31.02 -10.93 -11.93
C GLU A 128 30.97 -10.26 -13.31
N CYS A 129 31.49 -9.03 -13.42
CA CYS A 129 31.45 -8.23 -14.65
C CYS A 129 32.72 -8.33 -15.50
N GLY A 130 33.53 -9.37 -15.32
CA GLY A 130 34.78 -9.55 -16.06
C GLY A 130 34.57 -9.83 -17.55
N THR A 131 33.55 -10.61 -17.88
CA THR A 131 33.18 -11.00 -19.25
C THR A 131 31.70 -10.76 -19.51
N ALA A 132 31.28 -10.87 -20.77
CA ALA A 132 29.88 -10.75 -21.16
C ALA A 132 28.98 -11.69 -20.33
N PRO A 133 27.78 -11.23 -19.89
CA PRO A 133 26.79 -12.07 -19.26
C PRO A 133 26.35 -13.23 -20.17
N PRO A 134 25.79 -14.32 -19.62
CA PRO A 134 25.17 -15.36 -20.42
C PRO A 134 24.09 -14.79 -21.34
N ALA A 135 23.96 -15.31 -22.56
CA ALA A 135 23.05 -14.78 -23.59
C ALA A 135 21.55 -14.77 -23.20
N LEU A 136 21.17 -15.53 -22.18
CA LEU A 136 19.79 -15.59 -21.68
C LEU A 136 19.56 -14.72 -20.43
N ASN A 137 20.58 -13.96 -19.99
CA ASN A 137 20.49 -13.14 -18.80
C ASN A 137 21.39 -11.90 -18.95
N TYR A 138 20.95 -10.98 -19.81
CA TYR A 138 21.61 -9.70 -20.05
C TYR A 138 20.60 -8.55 -20.04
N TRP A 139 21.10 -7.33 -19.94
CA TRP A 139 20.30 -6.12 -20.03
C TRP A 139 20.00 -5.79 -21.50
N SER A 140 18.76 -6.07 -21.91
CA SER A 140 18.23 -5.62 -23.20
C SER A 140 17.77 -4.17 -23.11
N TYR A 141 17.94 -3.42 -24.19
CA TYR A 141 17.68 -1.98 -24.23
C TYR A 141 16.55 -1.66 -25.21
N TRP A 142 15.62 -0.84 -24.75
CA TRP A 142 14.34 -0.54 -25.38
C TRP A 142 14.11 0.97 -25.39
N ARG A 143 13.40 1.45 -26.39
CA ARG A 143 13.12 2.87 -26.59
C ARG A 143 11.66 3.06 -27.00
N ALA A 144 11.11 4.20 -26.62
CA ALA A 144 9.84 4.70 -27.08
C ALA A 144 9.94 6.22 -27.14
N ASP A 145 9.54 6.80 -28.27
CA ASP A 145 9.49 8.26 -28.40
C ASP A 145 8.31 8.79 -27.54
N ALA A 146 8.27 10.10 -27.25
CA ALA A 146 7.30 10.68 -26.30
C ALA A 146 5.81 10.32 -26.53
N ASP A 147 5.41 10.04 -27.78
CA ASP A 147 4.03 9.70 -28.14
C ASP A 147 3.79 8.18 -28.34
N ASP A 148 4.83 7.37 -28.21
CA ASP A 148 4.75 5.93 -28.41
C ASP A 148 4.15 5.22 -27.18
N ALA A 149 3.18 4.34 -27.44
CA ALA A 149 2.56 3.52 -26.40
C ALA A 149 3.25 2.16 -26.19
N GLU A 150 4.15 1.78 -27.10
CA GLU A 150 4.76 0.45 -27.14
C GLU A 150 6.29 0.56 -27.20
N TRP A 151 6.96 -0.45 -26.64
CA TRP A 151 8.42 -0.53 -26.65
C TRP A 151 8.95 -0.97 -28.02
N THR A 152 10.02 -0.30 -28.46
CA THR A 152 10.84 -0.75 -29.59
C THR A 152 12.20 -1.24 -29.10
N TYR A 153 12.57 -2.47 -29.47
CA TYR A 153 13.91 -2.98 -29.18
C TYR A 153 14.96 -2.13 -29.90
N SER A 154 15.99 -1.68 -29.18
CA SER A 154 17.02 -0.86 -29.77
C SER A 154 18.09 -1.68 -30.48
N ALA A 155 18.33 -1.39 -31.76
CA ALA A 155 19.43 -1.97 -32.53
C ALA A 155 20.81 -1.38 -32.17
N VAL A 156 20.84 -0.30 -31.37
CA VAL A 156 22.06 0.34 -30.85
C VAL A 156 22.08 0.24 -29.33
N GLY A 157 23.27 0.16 -28.73
CA GLY A 157 23.41 0.15 -27.27
C GLY A 157 23.11 1.52 -26.65
N GLY A 158 22.83 1.55 -25.34
CA GLY A 158 22.50 2.80 -24.64
C GLY A 158 23.58 3.88 -24.77
N GLY A 159 24.87 3.52 -24.86
CA GLY A 159 25.95 4.49 -25.10
C GLY A 159 25.89 5.17 -26.48
N ASP A 160 25.20 4.55 -27.44
CA ASP A 160 25.03 5.04 -28.81
C ASP A 160 23.63 5.60 -29.10
N ALA A 161 22.70 5.48 -28.16
CA ALA A 161 21.38 6.11 -28.22
C ALA A 161 21.43 7.59 -27.82
N ARG A 162 20.56 8.41 -28.39
CA ARG A 162 20.46 9.85 -28.11
C ARG A 162 18.98 10.18 -27.89
N PRO A 163 18.45 9.90 -26.68
CA PRO A 163 17.05 10.16 -26.36
C PRO A 163 16.80 11.67 -26.25
N GLU A 164 15.59 12.09 -26.59
CA GLU A 164 15.12 13.47 -26.47
C GLU A 164 14.17 13.63 -25.27
N ALA A 165 13.95 14.87 -24.84
CA ALA A 165 13.03 15.15 -23.75
C ALA A 165 11.61 14.66 -24.08
N GLY A 166 11.01 13.91 -23.14
CA GLY A 166 9.73 13.24 -23.32
C GLY A 166 9.85 11.76 -23.67
N ASP A 167 11.01 11.31 -24.19
CA ASP A 167 11.22 9.91 -24.52
C ASP A 167 11.20 9.02 -23.26
N VAL A 168 10.94 7.74 -23.49
CA VAL A 168 11.04 6.70 -22.49
C VAL A 168 12.10 5.68 -22.90
N GLU A 169 13.07 5.46 -22.03
CA GLU A 169 14.08 4.43 -22.18
C GLU A 169 13.83 3.26 -21.24
N GLY A 170 14.02 2.05 -21.76
CA GLY A 170 13.74 0.81 -21.06
C GLY A 170 14.96 -0.10 -20.98
N TRP A 171 15.18 -0.70 -19.82
CA TRP A 171 16.20 -1.70 -19.57
C TRP A 171 15.53 -2.94 -18.98
N ALA A 172 15.60 -4.08 -19.65
CA ALA A 172 14.98 -5.32 -19.18
C ALA A 172 16.00 -6.44 -19.07
N LEU A 173 16.08 -7.05 -17.88
CA LEU A 173 16.94 -8.20 -17.63
C LEU A 173 16.28 -9.49 -18.13
N GLY A 174 16.93 -10.17 -19.07
CA GLY A 174 16.45 -11.46 -19.59
C GLY A 174 17.19 -11.93 -20.83
N ASP A 175 16.47 -12.56 -21.75
CA ASP A 175 16.98 -13.02 -23.05
C ASP A 175 16.79 -11.99 -24.19
N GLY A 176 16.20 -10.83 -23.88
CA GLY A 176 15.89 -9.74 -24.80
C GLY A 176 14.69 -9.97 -25.71
N SER A 177 13.90 -11.03 -25.47
CA SER A 177 12.65 -11.25 -26.22
C SER A 177 11.47 -10.43 -25.72
N SER A 178 11.51 -10.00 -24.46
CA SER A 178 10.42 -9.29 -23.79
C SER A 178 10.86 -7.89 -23.35
N PRO A 179 10.07 -6.85 -23.62
CA PRO A 179 10.34 -5.51 -23.12
C PRO A 179 10.05 -5.39 -21.62
N PRO A 180 10.36 -4.24 -20.99
CA PRO A 180 9.89 -3.94 -19.64
C PRO A 180 8.38 -4.14 -19.49
N ALA A 181 7.96 -4.70 -18.36
CA ALA A 181 6.55 -4.97 -18.07
C ALA A 181 5.72 -3.70 -17.92
N LEU A 182 6.33 -2.61 -17.42
CA LEU A 182 5.72 -1.28 -17.40
C LEU A 182 5.79 -0.69 -18.81
N THR A 183 4.65 -0.34 -19.39
CA THR A 183 4.62 0.24 -20.74
C THR A 183 5.14 1.69 -20.75
N PRO A 184 5.63 2.21 -21.90
CA PRO A 184 6.05 3.60 -22.00
C PRO A 184 4.94 4.58 -21.63
N ALA A 185 3.71 4.32 -22.08
CA ALA A 185 2.56 5.17 -21.77
C ALA A 185 2.26 5.21 -20.25
N GLU A 186 2.34 4.08 -19.56
CA GLU A 186 2.15 4.03 -18.10
C GLU A 186 3.28 4.73 -17.35
N ALA A 187 4.53 4.59 -17.82
CA ALA A 187 5.69 5.27 -17.24
C ALA A 187 5.60 6.79 -17.40
N ALA A 188 5.28 7.26 -18.61
CA ALA A 188 5.09 8.68 -18.92
C ALA A 188 3.89 9.28 -18.16
N ALA A 189 2.78 8.55 -18.05
CA ALA A 189 1.62 8.99 -17.28
C ALA A 189 1.91 9.07 -15.77
N SER A 190 2.62 8.09 -15.21
CA SER A 190 3.00 8.08 -13.79
C SER A 190 3.94 9.23 -13.44
N SER A 191 4.78 9.62 -14.41
CA SER A 191 5.61 10.80 -14.34
C SER A 191 4.77 12.09 -14.38
N SER A 192 3.86 12.25 -15.34
CA SER A 192 3.04 13.46 -15.47
C SER A 192 2.00 13.66 -14.35
N ALA A 193 1.47 12.58 -13.76
CA ALA A 193 0.34 12.61 -12.83
C ALA A 193 0.64 13.17 -11.42
N ALA A 194 1.86 13.65 -11.17
CA ALA A 194 2.24 14.26 -9.90
C ALA A 194 2.03 15.78 -9.83
N GLU A 195 1.56 16.40 -10.91
CA GLU A 195 0.84 17.67 -10.79
C GLU A 195 -0.29 17.46 -9.76
N PRO A 196 -0.47 18.32 -8.73
CA PRO A 196 -1.56 18.13 -7.80
C PRO A 196 -2.84 18.18 -8.61
N GLU A 197 -3.53 17.05 -8.77
CA GLU A 197 -4.91 17.03 -9.23
C GLU A 197 -5.65 18.03 -8.35
N ALA A 198 -5.94 19.18 -8.94
CA ALA A 198 -6.74 20.21 -8.32
C ALA A 198 -8.03 19.56 -7.88
N ALA A 199 -8.16 19.37 -6.57
CA ALA A 199 -9.42 19.26 -5.88
C ALA A 199 -10.49 18.43 -6.63
N GLN A 200 -10.31 17.11 -6.69
CA GLN A 200 -11.48 16.24 -6.50
C GLN A 200 -11.79 16.07 -5.01
N GLU A 201 -11.64 17.16 -4.25
CA GLU A 201 -12.61 17.51 -3.23
C GLU A 201 -13.96 17.69 -3.92
N ARG A 202 -14.68 16.58 -4.13
CA ARG A 202 -16.14 16.65 -4.07
C ARG A 202 -16.41 17.27 -2.72
N SER A 203 -16.82 18.52 -2.72
CA SER A 203 -16.99 19.38 -1.56
C SER A 203 -17.95 18.73 -0.57
N PHE A 204 -17.49 17.78 0.23
CA PHE A 204 -18.29 17.16 1.28
C PHE A 204 -18.37 18.06 2.51
N THR A 205 -17.76 19.26 2.48
CA THR A 205 -17.92 20.33 3.45
C THR A 205 -19.39 20.64 3.73
N TRP A 206 -20.24 20.64 2.69
CA TRP A 206 -21.68 20.83 2.90
C TRP A 206 -22.35 19.62 3.56
N LEU A 207 -21.89 18.39 3.30
CA LEU A 207 -22.38 17.18 4.00
C LEU A 207 -22.01 17.21 5.48
N ILE A 208 -20.79 17.63 5.82
CA ILE A 208 -20.34 17.77 7.21
C ILE A 208 -21.15 18.87 7.92
N ALA A 209 -21.39 20.00 7.25
CA ALA A 209 -22.23 21.08 7.79
C ALA A 209 -23.69 20.63 8.01
N VAL A 210 -24.27 19.89 7.07
CA VAL A 210 -25.63 19.32 7.20
C VAL A 210 -25.69 18.31 8.34
N ALA A 211 -24.72 17.41 8.46
CA ALA A 211 -24.65 16.44 9.55
C ALA A 211 -24.55 17.13 10.92
N ALA A 212 -23.70 18.16 11.04
CA ALA A 212 -23.55 18.95 12.27
C ALA A 212 -24.86 19.67 12.64
N LEU A 213 -25.55 20.27 11.67
CA LEU A 213 -26.84 20.94 11.89
C LEU A 213 -27.93 19.96 12.32
N LEU A 214 -27.98 18.75 11.74
CA LEU A 214 -28.91 17.71 12.15
C LEU A 214 -28.67 17.25 13.59
N VAL A 215 -27.40 17.08 13.99
CA VAL A 215 -27.04 16.72 15.38
C VAL A 215 -27.46 17.82 16.35
N ILE A 216 -27.18 19.09 16.02
CA ILE A 216 -27.58 20.24 16.87
C ILE A 216 -29.10 20.30 17.00
N ALA A 217 -29.86 20.13 15.91
CA ALA A 217 -31.32 20.13 15.93
C ALA A 217 -31.88 19.02 16.83
N VAL A 218 -31.32 17.80 16.75
CA VAL A 218 -31.70 16.68 17.61
C VAL A 218 -31.41 16.98 19.08
N LEU A 219 -30.25 17.57 19.40
CA LEU A 219 -29.89 17.95 20.77
C LEU A 219 -30.82 19.03 21.34
N VAL A 220 -31.18 20.04 20.53
CA VAL A 220 -32.13 21.09 20.92
C VAL A 220 -33.51 20.50 21.18
N VAL A 221 -34.02 19.67 20.27
CA VAL A 221 -35.33 18.99 20.44
C VAL A 221 -35.33 18.11 21.69
N TRP A 222 -34.24 17.37 21.93
CA TRP A 222 -34.09 16.53 23.11
C TRP A 222 -34.11 17.35 24.41
N ARG A 223 -33.39 18.47 24.46
CA ARG A 223 -33.36 19.38 25.62
C ARG A 223 -34.73 19.98 25.90
N LEU A 224 -35.41 20.49 24.87
CA LEU A 224 -36.75 21.07 25.01
C LEU A 224 -37.80 20.03 25.47
N ARG A 225 -37.68 18.78 25.00
CA ARG A 225 -38.56 17.68 25.45
C ARG A 225 -38.26 17.25 26.89
N ARG A 226 -37.02 17.40 27.36
CA ARG A 226 -36.63 17.12 28.73
C ARG A 226 -37.16 18.19 29.68
N ASP A 227 -37.05 19.47 29.30
CA ASP A 227 -37.52 20.60 30.11
C ASP A 227 -39.05 20.61 30.25
N ARG A 228 -39.80 20.13 29.23
CA ARG A 228 -41.26 19.99 29.29
C ARG A 228 -41.76 18.79 30.11
N ARG A 229 -40.87 17.87 30.49
CA ARG A 229 -41.19 16.67 31.29
C ARG A 229 -40.80 16.83 32.77
N ALA A 230 -40.11 17.92 33.12
CA ALA A 230 -39.80 18.32 34.48
C ALA A 230 -40.87 19.28 35.00
#